data_AF-W2XZH8-F1
#
_entry.id   AF-W2XZH8-F1
#
_cell.length_a   1.000
_cell.length_b   1.000
_cell.length_c   1.000
_cell.angle_alpha   90.00
_cell.angle_beta   90.00
_cell.angle_gamma   90.00
#
_symmetry.space_group_name_H-M   'P 1'
#
loop_
_entity.id
_entity.type
_entity.pdbx_description
1 polymer ?
#
loop_
_entity_poly.entity_id
_entity_poly.type
_entity_poly.pdbx_seq_one_letter_code
_entity_poly.pdbx_strand_id
1 'polypeptide(L)'
;MADTKFIIQPVNLKRSHWGVVITALHYLESADTLRVHPYLYEPLIDEEYHEDMEEVWKGIKDQENKVVMEGLRGFVKRWCQASTPTTKLRIDPIEWVEVPQQLDYASCGVFVVAQAFSYVHGNFQW
;
A
#
# COMPACT_ATOMS: atom_id res chain seq x y z
N MET A 1 -21.02 -1.17 11.40
CA MET A 1 -19.60 -1.36 11.05
C MET A 1 -19.11 -0.01 10.54
N ALA A 2 -17.97 0.48 11.00
CA ALA A 2 -17.39 1.68 10.43
C ALA A 2 -16.98 1.41 8.98
N ASP A 3 -17.25 2.33 8.06
CA ASP A 3 -16.85 2.20 6.67
C ASP A 3 -15.32 2.10 6.57
N THR A 4 -14.81 1.07 5.91
CA THR A 4 -13.39 1.00 5.51
C THR A 4 -13.10 2.14 4.55
N LYS A 5 -12.04 2.91 4.83
CA LYS A 5 -11.50 3.92 3.92
C LYS A 5 -10.20 3.41 3.31
N PHE A 6 -9.79 3.99 2.19
CA PHE A 6 -8.60 3.54 1.46
C PHE A 6 -7.70 4.71 1.08
N ILE A 7 -6.39 4.49 1.12
CA ILE A 7 -5.40 5.28 0.41
C ILE A 7 -4.87 4.39 -0.71
N ILE A 8 -5.01 4.85 -1.96
CA ILE A 8 -4.53 4.14 -3.15
C ILE A 8 -3.35 4.93 -3.72
N GLN A 9 -2.19 4.29 -3.80
CA GLN A 9 -0.99 4.87 -4.39
C GLN A 9 -0.53 4.00 -5.57
N PRO A 10 -0.85 4.37 -6.82
CA PRO A 10 -0.21 3.80 -7.99
C PRO A 10 1.28 4.11 -7.97
N VAL A 11 2.09 3.13 -8.36
CA VAL A 11 3.56 3.22 -8.32
C VAL A 11 4.09 2.98 -9.72
N ASN A 12 4.79 3.98 -10.27
CA ASN A 12 5.56 3.80 -11.49
C ASN A 12 6.95 3.29 -11.11
N LEU A 13 7.20 2.03 -11.42
CA LEU A 13 8.47 1.34 -11.23
C LEU A 13 9.37 1.59 -12.46
N LYS A 14 10.35 0.70 -12.69
CA LYS A 14 11.32 0.85 -13.79
C LYS A 14 10.64 0.79 -15.16
N ARG A 15 11.10 1.64 -16.09
CA ARG A 15 10.76 1.59 -17.54
C ARG A 15 9.26 1.56 -17.86
N SER A 16 8.42 2.19 -17.03
CA SER A 16 6.95 2.28 -17.17
C SER A 16 6.16 1.06 -16.69
N HIS A 17 6.78 0.20 -15.89
CA HIS A 17 6.09 -0.88 -15.21
C HIS A 17 5.33 -0.35 -13.99
N TRP A 18 4.13 -0.87 -13.70
CA TRP A 18 3.24 -0.32 -12.67
C TRP A 18 2.87 -1.34 -11.60
N GLY A 19 2.97 -0.91 -10.35
CA GLY A 19 2.38 -1.56 -9.18
C GLY A 19 1.41 -0.64 -8.44
N VAL A 20 0.82 -1.12 -7.34
CA VAL A 20 -0.04 -0.31 -6.47
C VAL A 20 0.07 -0.70 -5.01
N VAL A 21 0.12 0.31 -4.15
CA VAL A 21 -0.07 0.17 -2.71
C VAL A 21 -1.52 0.51 -2.38
N ILE A 22 -2.28 -0.46 -1.87
CA ILE A 22 -3.66 -0.32 -1.44
C ILE A 22 -3.68 -0.38 0.09
N THR A 23 -3.88 0.77 0.74
CA THR A 23 -3.88 0.84 2.20
C THR A 23 -5.30 0.91 2.74
N ALA A 24 -5.78 -0.16 3.35
CA ALA A 24 -7.07 -0.18 4.03
C ALA A 24 -6.97 0.47 5.42
N LEU A 25 -7.93 1.34 5.73
CA LEU A 25 -8.03 2.10 6.97
C LEU A 25 -9.31 1.70 7.69
N HIS A 26 -9.17 1.15 8.89
CA HIS A 26 -10.30 0.73 9.71
C HIS A 26 -10.20 1.34 11.11
N TYR A 27 -11.13 2.23 11.44
CA TYR A 27 -11.20 2.83 12.77
C TYR A 27 -11.99 1.92 13.72
N LEU A 28 -11.34 1.53 14.83
CA LEU A 28 -11.91 0.73 15.90
C LEU A 28 -12.32 1.66 17.04
N GLU A 29 -13.58 2.08 17.04
CA GLU A 29 -14.13 3.02 18.05
C GLU A 29 -13.92 2.53 19.49
N SER A 30 -14.14 1.24 19.76
CA SER A 30 -14.01 0.65 21.11
C SER A 30 -12.61 0.73 21.70
N ALA A 31 -11.59 0.88 20.86
CA ALA A 31 -10.18 0.94 21.26
C ALA A 31 -9.51 2.29 20.93
N ASP A 32 -10.28 3.24 20.37
CA ASP A 32 -9.77 4.47 19.75
C ASP A 32 -8.48 4.20 18.94
N THR A 33 -8.58 3.24 18.01
CA THR A 33 -7.43 2.76 17.25
C THR A 33 -7.71 2.81 15.75
N LEU A 34 -6.87 3.53 15.01
CA LEU A 34 -6.81 3.41 13.55
C LEU A 34 -5.93 2.22 13.19
N ARG A 35 -6.54 1.16 12.65
CA ARG A 35 -5.84 0.03 12.04
C ARG A 35 -5.57 0.35 10.57
N VAL A 36 -4.31 0.18 10.17
CA VAL A 36 -3.81 0.40 8.83
C VAL A 36 -3.28 -0.92 8.31
N HIS A 37 -3.83 -1.38 7.20
CA HIS A 37 -3.44 -2.64 6.57
C HIS A 37 -2.98 -2.39 5.13
N PRO A 38 -1.68 -2.51 4.84
CA PRO A 38 -1.12 -2.29 3.52
C PRO A 38 -1.13 -3.56 2.67
N TYR A 39 -1.77 -3.47 1.50
CA TYR A 39 -1.67 -4.48 0.44
C TYR A 39 -0.78 -3.96 -0.68
N LEU A 40 0.22 -4.74 -1.07
CA LEU A 40 1.08 -4.43 -2.20
C LEU A 40 0.75 -5.36 -3.36
N TYR A 41 0.62 -4.80 -4.56
CA TYR A 41 0.33 -5.56 -5.76
C TYR A 41 1.21 -5.11 -6.91
N GLU A 42 1.86 -6.08 -7.54
CA GLU A 42 2.65 -5.92 -8.75
C GLU A 42 2.25 -7.06 -9.71
N PRO A 43 1.72 -6.79 -10.90
CA PRO A 43 1.13 -7.82 -11.77
C PRO A 43 2.05 -8.92 -12.34
N LEU A 44 3.35 -8.71 -12.47
CA LEU A 44 4.34 -9.72 -12.89
C LEU A 44 4.78 -10.61 -11.73
N ILE A 45 4.72 -10.10 -10.50
CA ILE A 45 5.18 -10.77 -9.28
C ILE A 45 6.66 -11.12 -9.42
N ASP A 46 7.44 -10.12 -9.84
CA ASP A 46 8.88 -10.22 -9.93
C ASP A 46 9.51 -9.83 -8.57
N GLU A 47 10.44 -10.65 -8.08
CA GLU A 47 11.14 -10.38 -6.81
C GLU A 47 11.86 -9.01 -6.84
N GLU A 48 12.39 -8.57 -7.99
CA GLU A 48 13.05 -7.27 -8.11
C GLU A 48 12.06 -6.12 -7.89
N TYR A 49 10.84 -6.25 -8.41
CA TYR A 49 9.80 -5.23 -8.20
C TYR A 49 9.19 -5.28 -6.81
N HIS A 50 9.22 -6.43 -6.13
CA HIS A 50 8.77 -6.55 -4.75
C HIS A 50 9.62 -5.67 -3.83
N GLU A 51 10.94 -5.70 -3.97
CA GLU A 51 11.84 -4.84 -3.19
C GLU A 51 11.54 -3.36 -3.43
N ASP A 52 11.44 -2.93 -4.69
CA ASP A 52 11.13 -1.54 -5.07
C ASP A 52 9.78 -1.07 -4.46
N MET A 53 8.76 -1.94 -4.47
CA MET A 53 7.44 -1.65 -3.89
C MET A 53 7.49 -1.56 -2.35
N GLU A 54 8.25 -2.41 -1.68
CA GLU A 54 8.43 -2.33 -0.24
C GLU A 54 9.15 -1.04 0.16
N GLU A 55 10.08 -0.54 -0.64
CA GLU A 55 10.72 0.76 -0.44
C GLU A 55 9.72 1.91 -0.53
N VAL A 56 8.77 1.86 -1.47
CA VAL A 56 7.69 2.87 -1.57
C VAL A 56 6.84 2.89 -0.29
N TRP A 57 6.57 1.73 0.31
CA TRP A 57 5.86 1.66 1.59
C TRP A 57 6.73 2.12 2.77
N LYS A 58 7.95 1.58 2.90
CA LYS A 58 8.83 1.76 4.08
C LYS A 58 9.53 3.13 4.08
N GLY A 59 9.85 3.64 2.90
CA GLY A 59 10.70 4.79 2.64
C GLY A 59 12.10 4.37 2.21
N ILE A 60 12.72 5.20 1.37
CA ILE A 60 14.09 4.99 0.86
C ILE A 60 15.09 5.61 1.84
N LYS A 61 16.16 4.89 2.10
CA LYS A 61 17.26 5.35 2.95
C LYS A 61 18.58 5.33 2.19
N ASP A 62 19.49 6.23 2.57
CA ASP A 62 20.86 6.21 2.07
C ASP A 62 21.72 5.15 2.79
N GLN A 63 22.99 5.07 2.39
CA GLN A 63 23.98 4.16 2.97
C GLN A 63 24.26 4.45 4.46
N GLU A 64 23.95 5.65 4.94
CA GLU A 64 24.07 6.06 6.35
C GLU A 64 22.75 5.81 7.13
N ASN A 65 21.79 5.10 6.53
CA ASN A 65 20.48 4.80 7.10
C ASN A 65 19.63 6.06 7.39
N LYS A 66 19.92 7.19 6.74
CA LYS A 66 19.10 8.40 6.79
C LYS A 66 17.98 8.29 5.76
N VAL A 67 16.78 8.73 6.12
CA VAL A 67 15.63 8.74 5.22
C VAL A 67 15.86 9.79 4.13
N VAL A 68 15.93 9.33 2.89
CA VAL A 68 16.04 10.17 1.70
C VAL A 68 14.66 10.53 1.17
N MET A 69 13.73 9.56 1.22
CA MET A 69 12.35 9.74 0.79
C MET A 69 11.41 9.08 1.79
N GLU A 70 10.41 9.83 2.26
CA GLU A 70 9.36 9.29 3.12
C GLU A 70 8.51 8.29 2.33
N GLY A 71 8.39 7.07 2.84
CA GLY A 71 7.44 6.09 2.31
C GLY A 71 6.03 6.33 2.85
N LEU A 72 5.03 5.68 2.24
CA LEU A 72 3.63 5.85 2.62
C LEU A 72 3.38 5.53 4.10
N ARG A 73 4.14 4.59 4.69
CA ARG A 73 4.08 4.28 6.12
C ARG A 73 4.44 5.47 7.00
N GLY A 74 5.46 6.25 6.61
CA GLY A 74 5.87 7.46 7.32
C GLY A 74 4.79 8.54 7.23
N PHE A 75 4.28 8.75 6.02
CA PHE A 75 3.18 9.68 5.77
C PHE A 75 1.95 9.36 6.63
N VAL A 76 1.50 8.10 6.66
CA VAL A 76 0.30 7.70 7.44
C VAL A 76 0.50 7.95 8.94
N LYS A 77 1.69 7.70 9.47
CA LYS A 77 2.02 8.01 10.88
C LYS A 77 1.91 9.49 11.17
N ARG A 78 2.56 10.31 10.34
CA ARG A 78 2.60 11.76 10.51
C ARG A 78 1.22 12.38 10.33
N TRP A 79 0.46 11.91 9.34
CA TRP A 79 -0.92 12.32 9.12
C TRP A 79 -1.83 11.97 10.30
N CYS A 80 -1.81 10.71 10.77
CA CYS A 80 -2.63 10.28 11.91
C CYS A 80 -2.29 11.09 13.18
N GLN A 81 -1.00 11.32 13.46
CA GLN A 81 -0.58 12.10 14.62
C GLN A 81 -1.03 13.56 14.54
N ALA A 82 -1.01 14.16 13.34
CA ALA A 82 -1.42 15.54 13.15
C ALA A 82 -2.94 15.73 13.19
N SER A 83 -3.70 14.79 12.62
CA SER A 83 -5.16 14.88 12.54
C SER A 83 -5.86 14.42 13.82
N THR A 84 -5.34 13.39 14.47
CA THR A 84 -5.93 12.78 15.68
C THR A 84 -4.84 12.38 16.67
N PRO A 85 -4.27 13.33 17.45
CA PRO A 85 -3.10 13.09 18.29
C PRO A 85 -3.28 12.03 19.39
N THR A 86 -4.52 11.79 19.82
CA THR A 86 -4.85 10.84 20.89
C THR A 86 -5.17 9.44 20.38
N THR A 87 -5.54 9.30 19.10
CA THR A 87 -5.90 8.02 18.50
C THR A 87 -4.66 7.13 18.37
N LYS A 88 -4.79 5.86 18.79
CA LYS A 88 -3.73 4.87 18.63
C LYS A 88 -3.60 4.48 17.17
N LEU A 89 -2.38 4.32 16.69
CA LEU A 89 -2.12 3.83 15.34
C LEU A 89 -1.56 2.41 15.40
N ARG A 90 -2.24 1.48 14.73
CA ARG A 90 -1.75 0.11 14.51
C ARG A 90 -1.53 -0.09 13.02
N ILE A 91 -0.29 -0.42 12.65
CA ILE A 91 0.07 -0.74 11.26
C ILE A 91 0.39 -2.23 11.22
N ASP A 92 -0.37 -2.99 10.44
CA ASP A 92 -0.13 -4.40 10.22
C ASP A 92 1.06 -4.63 9.27
N PRO A 93 1.59 -5.87 9.18
CA PRO A 93 2.57 -6.25 8.16
C PRO A 93 2.05 -6.01 6.74
N ILE A 94 2.98 -5.92 5.78
CA ILE A 94 2.67 -5.94 4.35
C ILE A 94 1.99 -7.26 4.00
N GLU A 95 0.88 -7.18 3.27
CA GLU A 95 0.26 -8.33 2.61
C GLU A 95 0.46 -8.20 1.10
N TRP A 96 1.12 -9.20 0.51
CA TRP A 96 1.33 -9.27 -0.94
C TRP A 96 0.09 -9.87 -1.61
N VAL A 97 -0.38 -9.19 -2.64
CA VAL A 97 -1.46 -9.67 -3.50
C VAL A 97 -0.81 -10.45 -4.65
N GLU A 98 -0.91 -11.77 -4.59
CA GLU A 98 -0.20 -12.65 -5.52
C GLU A 98 -1.01 -13.01 -6.78
N VAL A 99 -2.25 -12.52 -6.90
CA VAL A 99 -3.13 -12.82 -8.04
C VAL A 99 -4.10 -11.67 -8.33
N PRO A 100 -4.51 -11.49 -9.61
CA PRO A 100 -4.04 -12.22 -10.79
C PRO A 100 -2.67 -11.76 -11.26
N GLN A 101 -1.98 -12.62 -12.01
CA GLN A 101 -0.76 -12.24 -12.74
C GLN A 101 -1.12 -11.72 -14.13
N GLN A 102 -0.40 -10.71 -14.60
CA GLN A 102 -0.49 -10.30 -16.00
C GLN A 102 0.24 -11.30 -16.89
N LEU A 103 -0.31 -11.53 -18.08
CA LEU A 103 0.26 -12.47 -19.07
C LEU A 103 1.23 -11.79 -20.05
N ASP A 104 1.31 -10.47 -20.02
CA ASP A 104 2.10 -9.66 -20.94
C ASP A 104 2.92 -8.61 -20.17
N TYR A 105 3.73 -7.83 -20.89
CA TYR A 105 4.60 -6.80 -20.30
C TYR A 105 4.06 -5.37 -20.45
N ALA A 106 2.80 -5.19 -20.86
CA ALA A 106 2.22 -3.91 -21.23
C ALA A 106 0.94 -3.55 -20.45
N SER A 107 0.27 -4.53 -19.86
CA SER A 107 -1.05 -4.39 -19.24
C SER A 107 -1.00 -3.99 -17.76
N CYS A 108 0.19 -3.79 -17.18
CA CYS A 108 0.36 -3.61 -15.73
C CYS A 108 -0.50 -2.49 -15.15
N GLY A 109 -0.63 -1.36 -15.87
CA GLY A 109 -1.51 -0.27 -15.46
C GLY A 109 -3.00 -0.65 -15.40
N VAL A 110 -3.48 -1.51 -16.30
CA VAL A 110 -4.87 -2.01 -16.30
C VAL A 110 -5.10 -2.93 -15.12
N PHE A 111 -4.15 -3.84 -14.86
CA PHE A 111 -4.21 -4.75 -13.70
C PHE A 111 -4.19 -3.96 -12.38
N VAL A 112 -3.32 -2.95 -12.25
CA VAL A 112 -3.28 -2.06 -11.09
C VAL A 112 -4.64 -1.38 -10.82
N VAL A 113 -5.26 -0.82 -11.86
CA VAL A 113 -6.57 -0.14 -11.72
C VAL A 113 -7.67 -1.14 -11.34
N ALA A 114 -7.69 -2.31 -11.99
CA ALA A 114 -8.67 -3.35 -11.69
C ALA A 114 -8.53 -3.87 -10.25
N GLN A 115 -7.30 -4.08 -9.79
CA GLN A 115 -7.03 -4.57 -8.43
C GLN A 115 -7.43 -3.54 -7.37
N ALA A 116 -7.08 -2.27 -7.58
CA ALA A 116 -7.49 -1.19 -6.69
C ALA A 116 -9.03 -1.06 -6.62
N PHE A 117 -9.71 -1.15 -7.77
CA PHE A 117 -11.17 -1.15 -7.83
C PHE A 117 -11.75 -2.32 -7.05
N SER A 118 -11.23 -3.54 -7.23
CA SER A 118 -11.69 -4.75 -6.54
C SER A 118 -11.64 -4.59 -5.02
N TYR A 119 -10.51 -4.12 -4.49
CA TYR A 119 -10.31 -3.96 -3.04
C TYR A 119 -11.20 -2.88 -2.43
N VAL A 120 -11.39 -1.76 -3.13
CA VAL A 120 -12.29 -0.69 -2.67
C VAL A 120 -13.75 -1.18 -2.57
N HIS A 121 -14.14 -2.18 -3.36
CA HIS A 121 -15.46 -2.80 -3.32
C HIS A 121 -15.55 -4.04 -2.42
N GLY A 122 -14.50 -4.33 -1.64
CA GLY A 122 -14.48 -5.47 -0.72
C GLY A 122 -14.27 -6.83 -1.40
N ASN A 123 -13.90 -6.84 -2.67
CA ASN A 123 -13.63 -8.05 -3.44
C ASN A 123 -12.14 -8.41 -3.30
N PHE A 124 -11.79 -9.01 -2.16
CA PHE A 124 -10.41 -9.38 -1.80
C PHE A 124 -10.00 -10.76 -2.32
N GLN A 125 -10.94 -11.54 -2.86
CA GLN A 125 -10.70 -12.90 -3.36
C GLN A 125 -10.88 -12.94 -4.87
N TRP A 126 -10.03 -13.72 -5.52
CA TRP A 126 -10.12 -14.11 -6.93
C TRP A 126 -10.50 -15.58 -7.06
#